data_AF-A0AA37KZ78-F1
#
_entry.id   AF-A0AA37KZ78-F1
#
_cell.length_a   1.000
_cell.length_b   1.000
_cell.length_c   1.000
_cell.angle_alpha   90.00
_cell.angle_beta   90.00
_cell.angle_gamma   90.00
#
_symmetry.space_group_name_H-M   'P 1'
#
loop_
_entity.id
_entity.type
_entity.pdbx_description
1 polymer ?
#
loop_
_entity_poly.entity_id
_entity_poly.type
_entity_poly.pdbx_seq_one_letter_code
_entity_poly.pdbx_strand_id
1 'polypeptide(L)'
;MGLQLFHFVYDTLMQKANDNTPGNSLFLPVALSGMKGSDGQLYLPLEGTDWNLDNIGGAQDISADMATSWFQALFPLLIKLSQQANPTPPVTQQMVDDAKAAVTYITSQRLNVVPYSGLGPDLEVSRIEIQGLANIQVSGEPPVVTTSNAGYTADITLNLNAYASTGLAWNQPLALAGPAQGTDATTSPPTPFKGLAFTLKQCLCFVDQKGNIVPPPPTLGLTPSPGHANGFDCLATGIALLKLSNAKVVASTTVSVASPIAALQIALDKIQLVAMQGATPTFTLQNLQYQSISPVPFPAYINTSVFYAPWSQFFKQVLSTGDAAQLLSGQVNGALMDQGNRGQVAQLLNHQLKNAFDEIFGSTQVAGSTVDTDANAVDKYLFDRARGALNDSGSYVYLPTLVLGSTSPVLEPYTAINLSIPGPFKTQVMGVNIALSGIVLQSLAITGLSNLVAPPDNIVFGTNQQASATLLLGTMNPGPTVNVKGSPRKVPSPPATASTPFTLNVQVNQNAPIPLGGTLNLSLQNNSNTLGIQTTLNASGDTPDDLELTYSQILLVAGDKDVVLTVTLPDDEAAYAMFINAFLSQSQLIEQVVSALNGYIADNLQQISDAATQFARSALKNLGQ
;
A
#
# COMPACT_ATOMS: atom_id res chain seq x y z
N MET A 1 -13.72 -5.25 -16.47
CA MET A 1 -13.78 -5.58 -15.03
C MET A 1 -12.44 -5.34 -14.36
N GLY A 2 -11.34 -5.85 -14.92
CA GLY A 2 -10.03 -5.78 -14.27
C GLY A 2 -9.56 -4.40 -13.79
N LEU A 3 -9.67 -3.35 -14.61
CA LEU A 3 -9.24 -2.01 -14.18
C LEU A 3 -10.06 -1.43 -13.00
N GLN A 4 -11.35 -1.76 -12.91
CA GLN A 4 -12.20 -1.30 -11.79
C GLN A 4 -11.85 -2.03 -10.49
N LEU A 5 -11.66 -3.35 -10.55
CA LEU A 5 -11.22 -4.12 -9.40
C LEU A 5 -9.85 -3.64 -8.91
N PHE A 6 -8.91 -3.40 -9.83
CA PHE A 6 -7.61 -2.84 -9.50
C PHE A 6 -7.73 -1.49 -8.79
N HIS A 7 -8.52 -0.54 -9.33
CA HIS A 7 -8.71 0.77 -8.69
C HIS A 7 -9.34 0.64 -7.31
N PHE A 8 -10.39 -0.17 -7.15
CA PHE A 8 -11.01 -0.37 -5.84
C PHE A 8 -10.03 -0.93 -4.80
N VAL A 9 -9.23 -1.95 -5.19
CA VAL A 9 -8.20 -2.52 -4.31
C VAL A 9 -7.11 -1.50 -4.02
N TYR A 10 -6.66 -0.74 -5.01
CA TYR A 10 -5.67 0.33 -4.83
C TYR A 10 -6.18 1.40 -3.86
N ASP A 11 -7.39 1.92 -4.05
CA ASP A 11 -7.96 2.98 -3.21
C ASP A 11 -8.17 2.50 -1.77
N THR A 12 -8.61 1.24 -1.60
CA THR A 12 -8.69 0.59 -0.29
C THR A 12 -7.32 0.53 0.40
N LEU A 13 -6.30 0.02 -0.29
CA LEU A 13 -4.96 -0.12 0.27
C LEU A 13 -4.28 1.23 0.47
N MET A 14 -4.53 2.23 -0.38
CA MET A 14 -4.03 3.59 -0.25
C MET A 14 -4.57 4.24 1.03
N GLN A 15 -5.88 4.13 1.29
CA GLN A 15 -6.48 4.64 2.54
C GLN A 15 -5.79 4.00 3.76
N LYS A 16 -5.56 2.69 3.72
CA LYS A 16 -4.89 1.94 4.79
C LYS A 16 -3.41 2.25 4.94
N ALA A 17 -2.70 2.43 3.82
CA ALA A 17 -1.30 2.82 3.80
C ALA A 17 -1.07 4.21 4.40
N ASN A 18 -2.07 5.09 4.29
CA ASN A 18 -2.00 6.49 4.74
C ASN A 18 -2.62 6.74 6.12
N ASP A 19 -3.38 5.77 6.66
CA ASP A 19 -4.06 5.85 7.96
C ASP A 19 -3.08 5.60 9.12
N ASN A 20 -2.80 6.65 9.90
CA ASN A 20 -1.87 6.61 11.02
C ASN A 20 -2.52 6.24 12.37
N THR A 21 -3.72 5.66 12.37
CA THR A 21 -4.37 5.19 13.59
C THR A 21 -3.53 4.12 14.31
N PRO A 22 -3.44 4.16 15.65
CA PRO A 22 -2.67 3.17 16.41
C PRO A 22 -3.13 1.74 16.13
N GLY A 23 -2.18 0.84 15.87
CA GLY A 23 -2.45 -0.58 15.61
C GLY A 23 -2.57 -0.94 14.13
N ASN A 24 -2.70 0.04 13.22
CA ASN A 24 -2.72 -0.23 11.79
C ASN A 24 -1.33 -0.69 11.29
N SER A 25 -1.17 -1.99 11.10
CA SER A 25 0.06 -2.63 10.60
C SER A 25 0.36 -2.32 9.13
N LEU A 26 -0.65 -1.85 8.37
CA LEU A 26 -0.53 -1.47 6.96
C LEU A 26 -0.12 -0.02 6.77
N PHE A 27 -0.04 0.78 7.84
CA PHE A 27 0.44 2.15 7.77
C PHE A 27 1.87 2.17 7.21
N LEU A 28 2.03 2.72 6.00
CA LEU A 28 3.23 2.55 5.19
C LEU A 28 4.51 3.03 5.88
N PRO A 29 4.55 4.18 6.60
CA PRO A 29 5.72 4.58 7.38
C PRO A 29 6.14 3.59 8.46
N VAL A 30 5.19 2.98 9.16
CA VAL A 30 5.49 1.97 10.19
C VAL A 30 5.98 0.69 9.53
N ALA A 31 5.33 0.23 8.46
CA ALA A 31 5.77 -0.96 7.73
C ALA A 31 7.19 -0.80 7.16
N LEU A 32 7.52 0.35 6.56
CA LEU A 32 8.84 0.65 6.01
C LEU A 32 9.90 0.79 7.11
N SER A 33 9.60 1.50 8.20
CA SER A 33 10.55 1.66 9.32
C SER A 33 10.81 0.37 10.08
N GLY A 34 9.87 -0.57 10.07
CA GLY A 34 10.02 -1.92 10.63
C GLY A 34 10.63 -2.94 9.68
N MET A 35 10.90 -2.58 8.42
CA MET A 35 11.49 -3.47 7.43
C MET A 35 12.88 -3.93 7.89
N LYS A 36 13.13 -5.23 7.81
CA LYS A 36 14.39 -5.84 8.26
C LYS A 36 15.11 -6.54 7.11
N GLY A 37 16.43 -6.43 7.09
CA GLY A 37 17.29 -7.20 6.20
C GLY A 37 17.37 -8.68 6.58
N SER A 38 18.09 -9.46 5.77
CA SER A 38 18.33 -10.89 6.01
C SER A 38 19.08 -11.21 7.30
N ASP A 39 19.76 -10.22 7.88
CA ASP A 39 20.48 -10.28 9.15
C ASP A 39 19.60 -9.92 10.37
N GLY A 40 18.32 -9.60 10.14
CA GLY A 40 17.37 -9.19 11.16
C GLY A 40 17.52 -7.75 11.66
N GLN A 41 18.47 -6.98 11.11
CA GLN A 41 18.62 -5.55 11.39
C GLN A 41 17.63 -4.72 10.57
N LEU A 42 17.34 -3.50 11.02
CA LEU A 42 16.50 -2.57 10.26
C LEU A 42 17.16 -2.26 8.91
N TYR A 43 16.36 -2.28 7.85
CA TYR A 43 16.83 -2.05 6.49
C TYR A 43 16.96 -0.56 6.15
N LEU A 44 16.22 0.30 6.84
CA LEU A 44 16.34 1.75 6.73
C LEU A 44 17.21 2.30 7.87
N PRO A 45 18.02 3.35 7.62
CA PRO A 45 18.18 4.08 6.36
C PRO A 45 18.90 3.27 5.27
N LEU A 46 18.69 3.63 4.00
CA LEU A 46 19.47 3.03 2.92
C LEU A 46 20.90 3.55 2.94
N GLU A 47 21.87 2.66 2.78
CA GLU A 47 23.29 3.00 2.77
C GLU A 47 23.85 2.99 1.34
N GLY A 48 24.68 3.98 1.03
CA GLY A 48 25.49 4.07 -0.18
C GLY A 48 26.96 4.22 0.17
N THR A 49 27.84 3.66 -0.66
CA THR A 49 29.29 3.86 -0.53
C THR A 49 29.80 4.78 -1.63
N ASP A 50 30.73 5.65 -1.23
CA ASP A 50 31.59 6.46 -2.09
C ASP A 50 30.89 7.13 -3.28
N TRP A 51 30.11 8.19 -3.00
CA TRP A 51 29.60 9.04 -4.07
C TRP A 51 30.65 10.05 -4.46
N ASN A 52 31.08 9.98 -5.71
CA ASN A 52 31.93 11.01 -6.30
C ASN A 52 31.13 11.86 -7.29
N LEU A 53 31.17 13.17 -7.09
CA LEU A 53 30.52 14.19 -7.89
C LEU A 53 31.63 15.05 -8.51
N ASP A 54 32.29 14.50 -9.53
CA ASP A 54 33.40 15.16 -10.21
C ASP A 54 32.89 16.27 -11.15
N ASN A 55 33.65 17.37 -11.22
CA ASN A 55 33.52 18.41 -12.22
C ASN A 55 32.10 18.99 -12.34
N ILE A 56 31.59 19.58 -11.26
CA ILE A 56 30.27 20.22 -11.22
C ILE A 56 30.30 21.50 -12.11
N GLY A 57 30.00 21.33 -13.40
CA GLY A 57 30.26 22.33 -14.45
C GLY A 57 29.53 23.66 -14.30
N GLY A 58 28.30 23.66 -13.78
CA GLY A 58 27.49 24.86 -13.51
C GLY A 58 28.05 25.79 -12.43
N ALA A 59 29.20 25.48 -11.83
CA ALA A 59 29.80 26.23 -10.74
C ALA A 59 30.95 27.17 -11.17
N GLN A 60 31.12 27.50 -12.45
CA GLN A 60 32.27 28.29 -12.92
C GLN A 60 32.35 29.69 -12.25
N ASP A 61 31.25 30.45 -12.24
CA ASP A 61 31.20 31.76 -11.57
C ASP A 61 31.33 31.64 -10.04
N ILE A 62 30.74 30.59 -9.48
CA ILE A 62 30.78 30.27 -8.04
C ILE A 62 32.22 29.94 -7.59
N SER A 63 32.98 29.26 -8.45
CA SER A 63 34.39 28.93 -8.20
C SER A 63 35.25 30.19 -8.22
N ALA A 64 34.93 31.17 -9.07
CA ALA A 64 35.64 32.45 -9.12
C ALA A 64 35.43 33.28 -7.85
N ASP A 65 34.21 33.29 -7.32
CA ASP A 65 33.89 33.93 -6.03
C ASP A 65 34.65 33.25 -4.87
N MET A 66 34.73 31.91 -4.88
CA MET A 66 35.51 31.15 -3.90
C MET A 66 37.01 31.47 -3.99
N ALA A 67 37.58 31.46 -5.19
CA ALA A 67 39.00 31.78 -5.42
C ALA A 67 39.35 33.18 -4.90
N THR A 68 38.50 34.15 -5.21
CA THR A 68 38.62 35.53 -4.75
C THR A 68 38.53 35.61 -3.23
N SER A 69 37.53 34.98 -2.63
CA SER A 69 37.31 35.00 -1.18
C SER A 69 38.43 34.28 -0.41
N TRP A 70 38.94 33.17 -0.95
CA TRP A 70 40.10 32.46 -0.41
C TRP A 70 41.35 33.35 -0.41
N PHE A 71 41.62 34.02 -1.53
CA PHE A 71 42.76 34.91 -1.64
C PHE A 71 42.63 36.15 -0.74
N GLN A 72 41.42 36.71 -0.61
CA GLN A 72 41.13 37.81 0.32
C GLN A 72 41.28 37.40 1.79
N ALA A 73 41.05 36.13 2.15
CA ALA A 73 41.34 35.62 3.49
C ALA A 73 42.85 35.43 3.72
N LEU A 74 43.58 34.92 2.72
CA LEU A 74 45.01 34.62 2.82
C LEU A 74 45.89 35.87 2.79
N PHE A 75 45.69 36.75 1.80
CA PHE A 75 46.67 37.79 1.45
C PHE A 75 46.92 38.83 2.56
N PRO A 76 45.91 39.32 3.30
CA PRO A 76 46.15 40.22 4.44
C PRO A 76 46.99 39.57 5.55
N LEU A 77 46.82 38.26 5.78
CA LEU A 77 47.61 37.51 6.77
C LEU A 77 49.05 37.32 6.30
N LEU A 78 49.27 37.10 5.01
CA LEU A 78 50.60 37.08 4.41
C LEU A 78 51.31 38.43 4.56
N ILE A 79 50.61 39.54 4.29
CA ILE A 79 51.16 40.89 4.49
C ILE A 79 51.55 41.09 5.95
N LYS A 80 50.66 40.75 6.88
CA LYS A 80 50.91 40.91 8.33
C LYS A 80 52.10 40.08 8.79
N LEU A 81 52.24 38.84 8.32
CA LEU A 81 53.39 37.99 8.61
C LEU A 81 54.69 38.57 8.02
N SER A 82 54.65 39.07 6.78
CA SER A 82 55.82 39.65 6.10
C SER A 82 56.38 40.92 6.76
N GLN A 83 55.58 41.59 7.59
CA GLN A 83 55.93 42.83 8.30
C GLN A 83 56.42 42.57 9.74
N GLN A 84 56.46 41.31 10.19
CA GLN A 84 56.82 40.99 11.57
C GLN A 84 58.33 41.15 11.80
N ALA A 85 58.73 42.22 12.49
CA ALA A 85 60.13 42.55 12.74
C ALA A 85 60.81 41.64 13.78
N ASN A 86 60.06 41.13 14.75
CA ASN A 86 60.56 40.27 15.84
C ASN A 86 59.73 38.98 15.89
N PRO A 87 60.12 37.91 15.17
CA PRO A 87 59.40 36.64 15.21
C PRO A 87 59.48 36.02 16.61
N THR A 88 58.33 35.63 17.15
CA THR A 88 58.20 34.90 18.43
C THR A 88 57.61 33.53 18.15
N PRO A 89 58.01 32.47 18.88
CA PRO A 89 57.41 31.14 18.71
C PRO A 89 55.88 31.21 18.74
N PRO A 90 55.17 30.55 17.80
CA PRO A 90 55.68 29.58 16.81
C PRO A 90 56.16 30.19 15.47
N VAL A 91 56.17 31.52 15.31
CA VAL A 91 56.63 32.18 14.08
C VAL A 91 58.15 32.21 14.02
N THR A 92 58.74 31.77 12.90
CA THR A 92 60.20 31.78 12.66
C THR A 92 60.60 32.90 11.70
N GLN A 93 61.88 33.29 11.71
CA GLN A 93 62.41 34.27 10.74
C GLN A 93 62.25 33.77 9.29
N GLN A 94 62.46 32.47 9.04
CA GLN A 94 62.26 31.87 7.73
C GLN A 94 60.83 32.06 7.22
N MET A 95 59.82 31.89 8.07
CA MET A 95 58.42 32.13 7.69
C MET A 95 58.15 33.59 7.31
N VAL A 96 58.78 34.54 8.01
CA VAL A 96 58.67 35.98 7.69
C VAL A 96 59.32 36.26 6.33
N ASP A 97 60.50 35.70 6.09
CA ASP A 97 61.25 35.87 4.83
C ASP A 97 60.50 35.24 3.65
N ASP A 98 59.93 34.03 3.83
CA ASP A 98 59.12 33.31 2.86
C ASP A 98 57.82 34.05 2.54
N ALA A 99 57.15 34.60 3.55
CA ALA A 99 55.97 35.44 3.39
C ALA A 99 56.30 36.74 2.64
N LYS A 100 57.44 37.37 2.96
CA LYS A 100 57.92 38.57 2.26
C LYS A 100 58.25 38.28 0.80
N ALA A 101 58.88 37.15 0.51
CA ALA A 101 59.13 36.70 -0.86
C ALA A 101 57.80 36.45 -1.62
N ALA A 102 56.83 35.79 -0.98
CA ALA A 102 55.51 35.54 -1.57
C ALA A 102 54.76 36.86 -1.86
N VAL A 103 54.70 37.78 -0.90
CA VAL A 103 54.07 39.11 -1.08
C VAL A 103 54.75 39.89 -2.20
N THR A 104 56.09 39.88 -2.26
CA THR A 104 56.84 40.53 -3.35
C THR A 104 56.51 39.93 -4.71
N TYR A 105 56.46 38.61 -4.81
CA TYR A 105 56.13 37.89 -6.04
C TYR A 105 54.70 38.22 -6.50
N ILE A 106 53.71 38.12 -5.60
CA ILE A 106 52.31 38.41 -5.87
C ILE A 106 52.11 39.87 -6.31
N THR A 107 52.72 40.83 -5.61
CA THR A 107 52.52 42.27 -5.88
C THR A 107 53.25 42.75 -7.14
N SER A 108 54.48 42.28 -7.37
CA SER A 108 55.27 42.68 -8.56
C SER A 108 54.65 42.22 -9.87
N GLN A 109 54.10 41.00 -9.89
CA GLN A 109 53.41 40.45 -11.05
C GLN A 109 51.92 40.78 -11.07
N ARG A 110 51.42 41.43 -10.01
CA ARG A 110 50.01 41.79 -9.82
C ARG A 110 49.09 40.59 -10.00
N LEU A 111 49.43 39.51 -9.30
CA LEU A 111 48.74 38.23 -9.41
C LEU A 111 47.38 38.26 -8.73
N ASN A 112 46.45 37.50 -9.30
CA ASN A 112 45.20 37.13 -8.66
C ASN A 112 45.06 35.60 -8.63
N VAL A 113 44.13 35.09 -7.84
CA VAL A 113 43.78 33.67 -7.80
C VAL A 113 42.45 33.47 -8.51
N VAL A 114 42.39 32.48 -9.40
CA VAL A 114 41.19 32.09 -10.15
C VAL A 114 41.05 30.57 -10.16
N PRO A 115 39.87 30.02 -10.44
CA PRO A 115 39.71 28.61 -10.74
C PRO A 115 40.53 28.21 -11.97
N TYR A 116 41.05 26.98 -11.96
CA TYR A 116 41.67 26.45 -13.15
C TYR A 116 40.61 26.25 -14.26
N SER A 117 40.89 26.73 -15.46
CA SER A 117 39.90 26.71 -16.56
C SER A 117 39.47 25.29 -16.92
N GLY A 118 38.15 25.10 -17.09
CA GLY A 118 37.56 23.81 -17.46
C GLY A 118 37.44 22.78 -16.33
N LEU A 119 37.76 23.16 -15.08
CA LEU A 119 37.60 22.33 -13.89
C LEU A 119 36.58 22.94 -12.93
N GLY A 120 35.43 22.29 -12.78
CA GLY A 120 34.50 22.54 -11.69
C GLY A 120 35.01 21.97 -10.37
N PRO A 121 34.28 22.21 -9.27
CA PRO A 121 34.56 21.56 -8.01
C PRO A 121 34.21 20.07 -8.06
N ASP A 122 34.96 19.29 -7.29
CA ASP A 122 34.68 17.89 -7.02
C ASP A 122 34.14 17.74 -5.60
N LEU A 123 33.02 17.03 -5.43
CA LEU A 123 32.46 16.70 -4.13
C LEU A 123 32.47 15.18 -3.94
N GLU A 124 33.39 14.72 -3.12
CA GLU A 124 33.46 13.33 -2.68
C GLU A 124 32.72 13.19 -1.35
N VAL A 125 31.90 12.15 -1.24
CA VAL A 125 31.17 11.84 -0.02
C VAL A 125 31.33 10.37 0.30
N SER A 126 31.86 10.11 1.49
CA SER A 126 32.06 8.75 2.00
C SER A 126 30.88 8.34 2.89
N ARG A 127 30.39 7.11 2.68
CA ARG A 127 29.31 6.44 3.44
C ARG A 127 28.07 7.32 3.70
N ILE A 128 27.08 7.17 2.85
CA ILE A 128 25.86 7.98 2.86
C ILE A 128 24.71 7.16 3.39
N GLU A 129 23.91 7.79 4.22
CA GLU A 129 22.62 7.29 4.68
C GLU A 129 21.51 8.16 4.07
N ILE A 130 20.56 7.53 3.37
CA ILE A 130 19.33 8.19 2.93
C ILE A 130 18.30 8.02 4.04
N GLN A 131 18.19 9.04 4.89
CA GLN A 131 17.30 9.04 6.05
C GLN A 131 15.91 9.57 5.68
N GLY A 132 14.88 9.21 6.46
CA GLY A 132 13.52 9.73 6.28
C GLY A 132 12.71 9.12 5.13
N LEU A 133 13.20 8.07 4.46
CA LEU A 133 12.45 7.36 3.41
C LEU A 133 11.14 6.74 3.89
N ALA A 134 11.04 6.42 5.18
CA ALA A 134 9.81 5.94 5.78
C ALA A 134 8.74 7.05 5.90
N ASN A 135 9.11 8.33 5.88
CA ASN A 135 8.17 9.45 5.99
C ASN A 135 7.50 9.71 4.63
N ILE A 136 6.70 8.74 4.20
CA ILE A 136 6.11 8.68 2.87
C ILE A 136 4.61 8.41 2.96
N GLN A 137 3.88 8.98 2.02
CA GLN A 137 2.44 8.80 1.87
C GLN A 137 2.14 8.43 0.42
N VAL A 138 1.26 7.46 0.20
CA VAL A 138 0.75 7.19 -1.15
C VAL A 138 -0.04 8.41 -1.61
N SER A 139 0.27 8.98 -2.78
CA SER A 139 -0.45 10.17 -3.24
C SER A 139 -1.92 9.81 -3.45
N GLY A 140 -2.82 10.76 -3.17
CA GLY A 140 -4.23 10.64 -3.54
C GLY A 140 -4.47 10.81 -5.04
N GLU A 141 -3.43 10.79 -5.86
CA GLU A 141 -3.56 10.85 -7.32
C GLU A 141 -3.86 9.46 -7.85
N PRO A 142 -4.79 9.31 -8.81
CA PRO A 142 -5.05 8.02 -9.44
C PRO A 142 -3.78 7.43 -10.07
N PRO A 143 -3.52 6.12 -9.91
CA PRO A 143 -2.37 5.48 -10.52
C PRO A 143 -2.56 5.41 -12.03
N VAL A 144 -1.45 5.44 -12.78
CA VAL A 144 -1.48 5.13 -14.22
C VAL A 144 -1.38 3.62 -14.37
N VAL A 145 -2.46 2.97 -14.79
CA VAL A 145 -2.55 1.51 -14.83
C VAL A 145 -2.69 1.01 -16.26
N THR A 146 -1.94 -0.03 -16.58
CA THR A 146 -2.10 -0.83 -17.80
C THR A 146 -2.36 -2.29 -17.42
N THR A 147 -3.12 -2.99 -18.25
CA THR A 147 -3.47 -4.41 -18.02
C THR A 147 -3.04 -5.24 -19.22
N SER A 148 -2.63 -6.49 -18.93
CA SER A 148 -2.28 -7.51 -19.91
C SER A 148 -2.82 -8.86 -19.43
N ASN A 149 -2.71 -9.91 -20.25
CA ASN A 149 -3.11 -11.27 -19.84
C ASN A 149 -2.35 -11.76 -18.59
N ALA A 150 -1.15 -11.25 -18.33
CA ALA A 150 -0.32 -11.64 -17.18
C ALA A 150 -0.70 -10.91 -15.87
N GLY A 151 -1.44 -9.80 -15.94
CA GLY A 151 -1.78 -8.99 -14.77
C GLY A 151 -1.74 -7.48 -15.07
N TYR A 152 -1.15 -6.71 -14.15
CA TYR A 152 -1.17 -5.25 -14.15
C TYR A 152 0.22 -4.65 -14.09
N THR A 153 0.40 -3.50 -14.72
CA THR A 153 1.51 -2.58 -14.45
C THR A 153 0.93 -1.25 -14.01
N ALA A 154 1.44 -0.71 -12.90
CA ALA A 154 0.94 0.52 -12.30
C ALA A 154 2.08 1.45 -11.89
N ASP A 155 1.96 2.72 -12.29
CA ASP A 155 2.79 3.80 -11.79
C ASP A 155 2.06 4.53 -10.66
N ILE A 156 2.67 4.51 -9.48
CA ILE A 156 2.15 5.09 -8.24
C ILE A 156 3.06 6.25 -7.84
N THR A 157 2.45 7.38 -7.47
CA THR A 157 3.18 8.52 -6.92
C THR A 157 3.13 8.46 -5.40
N LEU A 158 4.25 8.78 -4.76
CA LEU A 158 4.41 8.79 -3.32
C LEU A 158 4.98 10.15 -2.88
N ASN A 159 4.32 10.78 -1.92
CA ASN A 159 4.72 12.05 -1.34
C ASN A 159 5.72 11.81 -0.20
N LEU A 160 6.87 12.47 -0.28
CA LEU A 160 7.89 12.43 0.77
C LEU A 160 7.65 13.54 1.79
N ASN A 161 8.18 13.36 3.01
CA ASN A 161 8.00 14.31 4.12
C ASN A 161 6.52 14.58 4.43
N ALA A 162 5.65 13.60 4.21
CA ALA A 162 4.21 13.78 4.29
C ALA A 162 3.72 14.07 5.72
N TYR A 163 4.44 13.56 6.72
CA TYR A 163 4.09 13.71 8.13
C TYR A 163 5.08 14.64 8.83
N ALA A 164 4.56 15.54 9.66
CA ALA A 164 5.38 16.43 10.48
C ALA A 164 6.23 15.61 11.45
N SER A 165 7.50 16.01 11.61
CA SER A 165 8.41 15.31 12.50
C SER A 165 8.03 15.53 13.96
N THR A 166 7.81 14.43 14.69
CA THR A 166 7.52 14.42 16.13
C THR A 166 8.55 13.60 16.93
N GLY A 167 9.68 13.23 16.29
CA GLY A 167 10.76 12.46 16.92
C GLY A 167 10.59 10.94 16.80
N LEU A 168 9.63 10.45 16.02
CA LEU A 168 9.51 9.03 15.70
C LEU A 168 10.47 8.65 14.57
N ALA A 169 10.97 7.42 14.57
CA ALA A 169 11.91 6.97 13.54
C ALA A 169 11.33 7.07 12.12
N TRP A 170 10.03 6.85 11.96
CA TRP A 170 9.35 6.88 10.67
C TRP A 170 8.97 8.27 10.16
N ASN A 171 8.97 9.32 11.00
CA ASN A 171 8.64 10.69 10.59
C ASN A 171 9.85 11.63 10.57
N GLN A 172 11.04 11.07 10.42
CA GLN A 172 12.25 11.85 10.14
C GLN A 172 12.12 12.53 8.77
N PRO A 173 12.61 13.77 8.61
CA PRO A 173 12.65 14.41 7.31
C PRO A 173 13.65 13.71 6.39
N LEU A 174 13.36 13.72 5.10
CA LEU A 174 14.22 13.19 4.06
C LEU A 174 15.53 13.99 4.01
N ALA A 175 16.64 13.29 4.22
CA ALA A 175 17.96 13.87 4.27
C ALA A 175 19.02 12.91 3.75
N LEU A 176 20.10 13.47 3.20
CA LEU A 176 21.36 12.76 3.02
C LEU A 176 22.22 13.02 4.25
N ALA A 177 22.56 11.95 4.95
CA ALA A 177 23.37 11.95 6.16
C ALA A 177 24.45 10.86 6.05
N GLY A 178 25.05 10.51 7.18
CA GLY A 178 26.05 9.45 7.27
C GLY A 178 26.40 9.16 8.72
N PRO A 179 27.30 8.21 8.98
CA PRO A 179 27.64 7.77 10.33
C PRO A 179 28.49 8.80 11.10
N ALA A 180 29.04 9.80 10.42
CA ALA A 180 29.94 10.78 11.04
C ALA A 180 29.18 11.68 12.03
N GLN A 181 29.80 11.92 13.18
CA GLN A 181 29.21 12.70 14.27
C GLN A 181 29.71 14.15 14.23
N GLY A 182 28.81 15.09 14.04
CA GLY A 182 29.09 16.52 14.09
C GLY A 182 28.34 17.24 15.22
N THR A 183 28.65 18.52 15.42
CA THR A 183 27.94 19.42 16.33
C THR A 183 27.47 20.67 15.60
N ASP A 184 26.20 21.02 15.80
CA ASP A 184 25.64 22.26 15.29
C ASP A 184 26.05 23.42 16.20
N ALA A 185 27.02 24.21 15.74
CA ALA A 185 27.50 25.38 16.48
C ALA A 185 26.48 26.54 16.51
N THR A 186 25.38 26.46 15.73
CA THR A 186 24.35 27.51 15.71
C THR A 186 23.33 27.37 16.83
N THR A 187 23.27 26.23 17.51
CA THR A 187 22.40 26.02 18.68
C THR A 187 23.13 26.29 19.99
N SER A 188 22.38 26.68 21.03
CA SER A 188 22.93 26.88 22.38
C SER A 188 22.13 26.06 23.42
N PRO A 189 22.71 24.97 23.98
CA PRO A 189 24.05 24.43 23.71
C PRO A 189 24.17 23.81 22.29
N PRO A 190 25.40 23.57 21.77
CA PRO A 190 25.60 22.88 20.51
C PRO A 190 24.96 21.49 20.50
N THR A 191 24.18 21.19 19.47
CA THR A 191 23.40 19.95 19.37
C THR A 191 24.16 18.95 18.49
N PRO A 192 24.31 17.67 18.91
CA PRO A 192 24.94 16.66 18.05
C PRO A 192 24.05 16.35 16.83
N PHE A 193 24.67 16.08 15.69
CA PHE A 193 23.98 15.58 14.50
C PHE A 193 24.79 14.48 13.81
N LYS A 194 24.08 13.58 13.11
CA LYS A 194 24.68 12.62 12.19
C LYS A 194 24.74 13.23 10.80
N GLY A 195 25.90 13.20 10.16
CA GLY A 195 26.10 13.79 8.85
C GLY A 195 27.00 12.95 7.96
N LEU A 196 26.97 13.26 6.67
CA LEU A 196 27.86 12.68 5.68
C LEU A 196 29.25 13.31 5.79
N ALA A 197 30.27 12.46 5.77
CA ALA A 197 31.65 12.92 5.69
C ALA A 197 31.97 13.28 4.23
N PHE A 198 32.42 14.50 3.99
CA PHE A 198 32.71 15.00 2.65
C PHE A 198 34.15 15.49 2.50
N THR A 199 34.61 15.49 1.25
CA THR A 199 35.76 16.23 0.74
C THR A 199 35.28 17.08 -0.43
N LEU A 200 35.34 18.40 -0.28
CA LEU A 200 35.04 19.35 -1.35
C LEU A 200 36.35 19.92 -1.87
N LYS A 201 36.59 19.76 -3.17
CA LYS A 201 37.83 20.12 -3.84
C LYS A 201 37.57 21.18 -4.90
N GLN A 202 38.48 22.14 -5.00
CA GLN A 202 38.52 23.11 -6.10
C GLN A 202 39.98 23.31 -6.52
N CYS A 203 40.28 23.10 -7.80
CA CYS A 203 41.60 23.44 -8.35
C CYS A 203 41.67 24.94 -8.66
N LEU A 204 42.66 25.62 -8.09
CA LEU A 204 42.92 27.04 -8.25
C LEU A 204 44.28 27.27 -8.94
N CYS A 205 44.47 28.44 -9.53
CA CYS A 205 45.76 28.88 -10.06
C CYS A 205 45.98 30.37 -9.88
N PHE A 206 47.24 30.79 -9.97
CA PHE A 206 47.59 32.21 -10.04
C PHE A 206 47.58 32.67 -11.50
N VAL A 207 47.03 33.86 -11.73
CA VAL A 207 47.05 34.52 -13.04
C VAL A 207 47.63 35.91 -12.96
N ASP A 208 48.36 36.32 -13.99
CA ASP A 208 48.83 37.69 -14.16
C ASP A 208 47.70 38.64 -14.64
N GLN A 209 48.00 39.93 -14.81
CA GLN A 209 47.01 40.90 -15.28
C GLN A 209 46.45 40.63 -16.68
N LYS A 210 47.13 39.80 -17.47
CA LYS A 210 46.70 39.40 -18.82
C LYS A 210 45.90 38.10 -18.79
N GLY A 211 45.70 37.49 -17.62
CA GLY A 211 45.02 36.21 -17.46
C GLY A 211 45.91 34.99 -17.74
N ASN A 212 47.23 35.16 -17.89
CA ASN A 212 48.13 34.01 -18.09
C ASN A 212 48.32 33.26 -16.78
N ILE A 213 48.14 31.94 -16.82
CA ILE A 213 48.41 31.06 -15.68
C ILE A 213 49.92 31.06 -15.40
N VAL A 214 50.30 31.40 -14.18
CA VAL A 214 51.70 31.41 -13.71
C VAL A 214 51.93 30.41 -12.58
N PRO A 215 53.17 29.94 -12.36
CA PRO A 215 53.48 29.09 -11.22
C PRO A 215 53.13 29.77 -9.89
N PRO A 216 52.61 29.02 -8.89
CA PRO A 216 52.36 29.56 -7.57
C PRO A 216 53.67 30.04 -6.92
N PRO A 217 53.63 31.03 -6.00
CA PRO A 217 54.82 31.46 -5.29
C PRO A 217 55.44 30.25 -4.56
N PRO A 218 56.70 29.86 -4.87
CA PRO A 218 57.28 28.62 -4.34
C PRO A 218 57.34 28.58 -2.81
N THR A 219 57.47 29.75 -2.19
CA THR A 219 57.57 29.91 -0.73
C THR A 219 56.24 29.69 0.01
N LEU A 220 55.11 29.56 -0.69
CA LEU A 220 53.82 29.23 -0.06
C LEU A 220 53.65 27.72 0.20
N GLY A 221 54.52 26.87 -0.36
CA GLY A 221 54.43 25.42 -0.20
C GLY A 221 53.18 24.80 -0.84
N LEU A 222 52.61 25.46 -1.85
CA LEU A 222 51.44 24.95 -2.58
C LEU A 222 51.89 23.80 -3.50
N THR A 223 51.35 22.61 -3.28
CA THR A 223 51.66 21.43 -4.10
C THR A 223 50.90 21.51 -5.42
N PRO A 224 51.55 21.30 -6.58
CA PRO A 224 50.86 21.26 -7.86
C PRO A 224 49.75 20.21 -7.90
N SER A 225 48.60 20.59 -8.46
CA SER A 225 47.49 19.67 -8.69
C SER A 225 47.87 18.61 -9.73
N PRO A 226 47.51 17.32 -9.54
CA PRO A 226 47.79 16.27 -10.54
C PRO A 226 47.23 16.65 -11.92
N GLY A 227 48.09 16.62 -12.95
CA GLY A 227 47.70 17.01 -14.31
C GLY A 227 47.72 18.53 -14.60
N HIS A 228 47.93 19.37 -13.59
CA HIS A 228 47.89 20.83 -13.71
C HIS A 228 49.09 21.48 -13.02
N ALA A 229 50.25 21.52 -13.71
CA ALA A 229 51.54 21.92 -13.13
C ALA A 229 51.58 23.32 -12.47
N ASN A 230 50.73 24.25 -12.93
CA ASN A 230 50.60 25.60 -12.36
C ASN A 230 49.30 25.80 -11.55
N GLY A 231 48.51 24.75 -11.37
CA GLY A 231 47.34 24.73 -10.49
C GLY A 231 47.67 24.09 -9.15
N PHE A 232 46.84 24.31 -8.14
CA PHE A 232 46.93 23.68 -6.82
C PHE A 232 45.52 23.36 -6.31
N ASP A 233 45.38 22.22 -5.62
CA ASP A 233 44.09 21.75 -5.14
C ASP A 233 43.78 22.32 -3.75
N CYS A 234 42.74 23.16 -3.67
CA CYS A 234 42.14 23.57 -2.42
C CYS A 234 41.07 22.55 -2.02
N LEU A 235 41.18 22.02 -0.81
CA LEU A 235 40.35 20.96 -0.26
C LEU A 235 39.77 21.41 1.08
N ALA A 236 38.49 21.13 1.29
CA ALA A 236 37.85 21.22 2.59
C ALA A 236 37.21 19.88 2.93
N THR A 237 37.55 19.31 4.08
CA THR A 237 36.90 18.11 4.61
C THR A 237 36.01 18.47 5.78
N GLY A 238 34.91 17.75 5.93
CA GLY A 238 33.99 18.02 7.02
C GLY A 238 32.83 17.03 7.11
N ILE A 239 31.86 17.41 7.91
CA ILE A 239 30.61 16.70 8.12
C ILE A 239 29.47 17.64 7.71
N ALA A 240 28.59 17.17 6.84
CA ALA A 240 27.42 17.92 6.39
C ALA A 240 26.13 17.13 6.61
N LEU A 241 25.02 17.83 6.77
CA LEU A 241 23.68 17.25 6.69
C LEU A 241 22.95 17.97 5.56
N LEU A 242 22.50 17.23 4.56
CA LEU A 242 21.77 17.79 3.43
C LEU A 242 20.30 17.42 3.55
N LYS A 243 19.43 18.42 3.61
CA LYS A 243 17.99 18.22 3.56
C LYS A 243 17.53 18.16 2.11
N LEU A 244 16.62 17.24 1.82
CA LEU A 244 15.99 17.10 0.52
C LEU A 244 14.58 17.71 0.55
N SER A 245 14.28 18.52 -0.45
CA SER A 245 12.97 19.18 -0.60
C SER A 245 12.55 19.21 -2.08
N ASN A 246 11.30 19.63 -2.35
CA ASN A 246 10.74 19.65 -3.70
C ASN A 246 10.84 18.28 -4.40
N ALA A 247 10.55 17.19 -3.68
CA ALA A 247 10.76 15.84 -4.17
C ALA A 247 9.56 14.94 -3.91
N LYS A 248 9.28 14.07 -4.88
CA LYS A 248 8.32 12.95 -4.76
C LYS A 248 8.97 11.68 -5.28
N VAL A 249 8.45 10.53 -4.89
CA VAL A 249 8.87 9.24 -5.44
C VAL A 249 7.82 8.76 -6.44
N VAL A 250 8.27 8.29 -7.60
CA VAL A 250 7.43 7.55 -8.54
C VAL A 250 7.90 6.10 -8.53
N ALA A 251 6.97 5.21 -8.21
CA ALA A 251 7.18 3.77 -8.18
C ALA A 251 6.42 3.12 -9.34
N SER A 252 7.11 2.34 -10.15
CA SER A 252 6.49 1.50 -11.19
C SER A 252 6.50 0.06 -10.70
N THR A 253 5.32 -0.56 -10.70
CA THR A 253 5.13 -1.91 -10.18
C THR A 253 4.45 -2.78 -11.22
N THR A 254 4.86 -4.05 -11.25
CA THR A 254 4.14 -5.09 -11.99
C THR A 254 3.53 -6.07 -11.00
N VAL A 255 2.23 -6.27 -11.09
CA VAL A 255 1.48 -7.26 -10.31
C VAL A 255 1.17 -8.44 -11.22
N SER A 256 1.62 -9.62 -10.81
CA SER A 256 1.48 -10.87 -11.56
C SER A 256 1.18 -12.03 -10.62
N VAL A 257 0.94 -13.21 -11.18
CA VAL A 257 0.80 -14.46 -10.40
C VAL A 257 2.04 -15.31 -10.60
N ALA A 258 2.72 -15.64 -9.51
CA ALA A 258 3.88 -16.52 -9.52
C ALA A 258 3.51 -17.94 -9.95
N SER A 259 4.49 -18.65 -10.52
CA SER A 259 4.39 -20.06 -10.95
C SER A 259 5.64 -20.81 -10.49
N PRO A 260 5.55 -22.08 -10.04
CA PRO A 260 4.38 -22.97 -10.07
C PRO A 260 3.42 -22.82 -8.88
N ILE A 261 3.80 -22.06 -7.85
CA ILE A 261 2.94 -21.77 -6.70
C ILE A 261 2.14 -20.51 -7.03
N ALA A 262 0.84 -20.67 -7.30
CA ALA A 262 -0.05 -19.55 -7.54
C ALA A 262 -0.08 -18.65 -6.29
N ALA A 263 0.53 -17.48 -6.41
CA ALA A 263 0.53 -16.43 -5.40
C ALA A 263 0.70 -15.09 -6.10
N LEU A 264 0.10 -14.03 -5.58
CA LEU A 264 0.35 -12.69 -6.11
C LEU A 264 1.79 -12.27 -5.85
N GLN A 265 2.38 -11.67 -6.87
CA GLN A 265 3.72 -11.14 -6.83
C GLN A 265 3.71 -9.71 -7.36
N ILE A 266 4.13 -8.80 -6.51
CA ILE A 266 4.50 -7.43 -6.85
C ILE A 266 6.00 -7.44 -7.13
N ALA A 267 6.35 -7.07 -8.36
CA ALA A 267 7.69 -6.65 -8.73
C ALA A 267 7.75 -5.12 -8.72
N LEU A 268 8.86 -4.59 -8.23
CA LEU A 268 9.12 -3.15 -8.21
C LEU A 268 10.12 -2.84 -9.31
N ASP A 269 9.60 -2.48 -10.47
CA ASP A 269 10.39 -2.27 -11.68
C ASP A 269 11.21 -0.99 -11.57
N LYS A 270 10.63 0.04 -10.95
CA LYS A 270 11.24 1.35 -10.79
C LYS A 270 10.88 1.99 -9.45
N ILE A 271 11.86 2.62 -8.81
CA ILE A 271 11.67 3.58 -7.72
C ILE A 271 12.54 4.78 -8.04
N GLN A 272 11.93 5.95 -8.25
CA GLN A 272 12.69 7.13 -8.63
C GLN A 272 12.24 8.36 -7.85
N LEU A 273 13.20 9.03 -7.24
CA LEU A 273 13.09 10.39 -6.76
C LEU A 273 13.04 11.35 -7.95
N VAL A 274 11.95 12.11 -8.04
CA VAL A 274 11.72 13.14 -9.05
C VAL A 274 11.34 14.45 -8.39
N ALA A 275 11.53 15.56 -9.10
CA ALA A 275 11.12 16.87 -8.60
C ALA A 275 9.59 16.98 -8.56
N MET A 276 9.03 17.65 -7.55
CA MET A 276 7.61 18.04 -7.61
C MET A 276 7.40 19.16 -8.64
N GLN A 277 8.36 20.07 -8.74
CA GLN A 277 8.40 21.17 -9.69
C GLN A 277 9.82 21.32 -10.26
N GLY A 278 9.92 21.63 -11.56
CA GLY A 278 11.21 21.76 -12.25
C GLY A 278 11.81 20.41 -12.66
N ALA A 279 13.11 20.40 -12.97
CA ALA A 279 13.79 19.22 -13.50
C ALA A 279 14.38 18.30 -12.41
N THR A 280 14.78 18.85 -11.26
CA THR A 280 15.50 18.11 -10.20
C THR A 280 15.01 18.48 -8.80
N PRO A 281 15.01 17.53 -7.85
CA PRO A 281 14.90 17.81 -6.41
C PRO A 281 15.89 18.88 -5.92
N THR A 282 15.54 19.53 -4.80
CA THR A 282 16.38 20.58 -4.22
C THR A 282 17.12 20.05 -2.98
N PHE A 283 18.45 20.16 -3.01
CA PHE A 283 19.34 19.79 -1.90
C PHE A 283 19.80 21.05 -1.16
N THR A 284 19.56 21.11 0.15
CA THR A 284 19.94 22.29 0.96
C THR A 284 20.81 21.87 2.12
N LEU A 285 21.91 22.61 2.34
CA LEU A 285 22.79 22.42 3.48
C LEU A 285 22.09 22.83 4.78
N GLN A 286 21.83 21.86 5.66
CA GLN A 286 21.20 22.09 6.97
C GLN A 286 22.26 22.33 8.05
N ASN A 287 23.23 21.42 8.15
CA ASN A 287 24.34 21.52 9.11
C ASN A 287 25.66 21.33 8.39
N LEU A 288 26.70 21.99 8.89
CA LEU A 288 28.05 21.95 8.33
C LEU A 288 29.08 22.15 9.44
N GLN A 289 30.04 21.23 9.52
CA GLN A 289 31.20 21.34 10.38
C GLN A 289 32.45 20.95 9.59
N TYR A 290 33.41 21.88 9.47
CA TYR A 290 34.71 21.57 8.88
C TYR A 290 35.60 20.82 9.86
N GLN A 291 36.30 19.82 9.34
CA GLN A 291 37.34 19.07 10.06
C GLN A 291 38.73 19.52 9.65
N SER A 292 38.95 19.76 8.36
CA SER A 292 40.24 20.26 7.86
C SER A 292 40.07 21.09 6.59
N ILE A 293 41.05 21.97 6.34
CA ILE A 293 41.22 22.69 5.09
C ILE A 293 42.69 22.59 4.68
N SER A 294 42.93 22.42 3.40
CA SER A 294 44.27 22.34 2.80
C SER A 294 44.27 22.96 1.40
N PRO A 295 45.38 23.54 0.92
CA PRO A 295 46.58 23.88 1.68
C PRO A 295 46.34 25.10 2.58
N VAL A 296 46.99 25.12 3.73
CA VAL A 296 47.05 26.30 4.61
C VAL A 296 48.50 26.76 4.64
N PRO A 297 48.86 27.84 3.91
CA PRO A 297 50.20 28.40 3.98
C PRO A 297 50.50 28.84 5.42
N PHE A 298 51.70 28.54 5.90
CA PHE A 298 52.15 28.92 7.25
C PHE A 298 51.16 28.51 8.36
N PRO A 299 50.84 27.21 8.53
CA PRO A 299 49.77 26.74 9.44
C PRO A 299 50.06 27.03 10.93
N ALA A 300 51.32 27.31 11.28
CA ALA A 300 51.69 27.77 12.62
C ALA A 300 51.25 29.22 12.92
N TYR A 301 50.89 30.00 11.90
CA TYR A 301 50.47 31.40 12.00
C TYR A 301 49.02 31.60 11.54
N ILE A 302 48.63 30.99 10.42
CA ILE A 302 47.29 31.16 9.83
C ILE A 302 46.33 30.13 10.43
N ASN A 303 45.32 30.61 11.15
CA ASN A 303 44.24 29.76 11.66
C ASN A 303 43.32 29.35 10.51
N THR A 304 43.01 28.06 10.40
CA THR A 304 42.14 27.51 9.33
C THR A 304 40.72 28.11 9.35
N SER A 305 40.25 28.59 10.50
CA SER A 305 38.87 29.11 10.65
C SER A 305 38.57 30.33 9.78
N VAL A 306 39.59 31.09 9.36
CA VAL A 306 39.42 32.24 8.46
C VAL A 306 38.88 31.83 7.08
N PHE A 307 39.08 30.57 6.69
CA PHE A 307 38.61 30.03 5.41
C PHE A 307 37.21 29.42 5.51
N TYR A 308 36.66 29.17 6.70
CA TYR A 308 35.37 28.47 6.86
C TYR A 308 34.19 29.23 6.27
N ALA A 309 34.15 30.56 6.40
CA ALA A 309 33.07 31.37 5.84
C ALA A 309 33.04 31.34 4.29
N PRO A 310 34.15 31.63 3.58
CA PRO A 310 34.25 31.44 2.13
C PRO A 310 33.82 30.05 1.66
N TRP A 311 34.34 29.00 2.30
CA TRP A 311 34.00 27.61 1.95
C TRP A 311 32.53 27.29 2.20
N SER A 312 31.94 27.79 3.30
CA SER A 312 30.52 27.57 3.58
C SER A 312 29.61 28.18 2.52
N GLN A 313 29.94 29.39 2.05
CA GLN A 313 29.21 30.03 0.98
C GLN A 313 29.39 29.27 -0.35
N PHE A 314 30.62 28.90 -0.67
CA PHE A 314 30.93 28.11 -1.86
C PHE A 314 30.13 26.80 -1.88
N PHE A 315 30.17 26.03 -0.79
CA PHE A 315 29.44 24.75 -0.72
C PHE A 315 27.93 24.95 -0.89
N LYS A 316 27.33 25.96 -0.23
CA LYS A 316 25.90 26.28 -0.42
C LYS A 316 25.58 26.63 -1.87
N GLN A 317 26.43 27.41 -2.54
CA GLN A 317 26.23 27.78 -3.94
C GLN A 317 26.41 26.59 -4.88
N VAL A 318 27.43 25.75 -4.68
CA VAL A 318 27.64 24.52 -5.46
C VAL A 318 26.40 23.61 -5.40
N LEU A 319 25.88 23.36 -4.19
CA LEU A 319 24.66 22.54 -4.00
C LEU A 319 23.41 23.15 -4.65
N SER A 320 23.39 24.47 -4.88
CA SER A 320 22.26 25.16 -5.54
C SER A 320 22.31 25.11 -7.06
N THR A 321 23.38 24.56 -7.66
CA THR A 321 23.50 24.42 -9.11
C THR A 321 22.61 23.28 -9.63
N GLY A 322 22.11 23.44 -10.87
CA GLY A 322 21.34 22.38 -11.54
C GLY A 322 22.14 21.09 -11.72
N ASP A 323 23.43 21.21 -12.05
CA ASP A 323 24.33 20.07 -12.23
C ASP A 323 24.53 19.27 -10.93
N ALA A 324 24.80 19.95 -9.81
CA ALA A 324 24.92 19.28 -8.52
C ALA A 324 23.62 18.56 -8.14
N ALA A 325 22.47 19.22 -8.33
CA ALA A 325 21.16 18.63 -8.06
C ALA A 325 20.90 17.40 -8.94
N GLN A 326 21.28 17.44 -10.22
CA GLN A 326 21.13 16.32 -11.15
C GLN A 326 22.03 15.15 -10.77
N LEU A 327 23.30 15.40 -10.45
CA LEU A 327 24.25 14.36 -10.07
C LEU A 327 23.87 13.72 -8.72
N LEU A 328 23.52 14.52 -7.71
CA LEU A 328 23.03 14.02 -6.41
C LEU A 328 21.75 13.20 -6.58
N SER A 329 20.80 13.67 -7.40
CA SER A 329 19.58 12.91 -7.71
C SER A 329 19.89 11.60 -8.44
N GLY A 330 20.88 11.62 -9.34
CA GLY A 330 21.36 10.42 -10.04
C GLY A 330 21.91 9.38 -9.06
N GLN A 331 22.71 9.81 -8.08
CA GLN A 331 23.25 8.93 -7.04
C GLN A 331 22.16 8.38 -6.11
N VAL A 332 21.24 9.23 -5.64
CA VAL A 332 20.09 8.80 -4.83
C VAL A 332 19.23 7.78 -5.60
N ASN A 333 18.94 8.05 -6.87
CA ASN A 333 18.18 7.14 -7.71
C ASN A 333 18.94 5.85 -8.00
N GLY A 334 20.26 5.90 -8.18
CA GLY A 334 21.11 4.72 -8.29
C GLY A 334 21.01 3.82 -7.06
N ALA A 335 21.07 4.42 -5.85
CA ALA A 335 20.89 3.70 -4.61
C ALA A 335 19.47 3.12 -4.49
N LEU A 336 18.41 3.89 -4.75
CA LEU A 336 17.03 3.40 -4.72
C LEU A 336 16.78 2.26 -5.72
N MET A 337 17.42 2.31 -6.88
CA MET A 337 17.29 1.33 -7.95
C MET A 337 18.20 0.11 -7.81
N ASP A 338 19.07 0.07 -6.79
CA ASP A 338 19.88 -1.12 -6.50
C ASP A 338 19.00 -2.37 -6.38
N GLN A 339 19.48 -3.48 -6.93
CA GLN A 339 18.70 -4.72 -7.01
C GLN A 339 18.34 -5.26 -5.62
N GLY A 340 19.24 -5.12 -4.64
CA GLY A 340 18.99 -5.48 -3.25
C GLY A 340 17.88 -4.62 -2.65
N ASN A 341 17.98 -3.30 -2.81
CA ASN A 341 17.00 -2.34 -2.28
C ASN A 341 15.60 -2.56 -2.88
N ARG A 342 15.49 -2.67 -4.22
CA ARG A 342 14.20 -2.98 -4.89
C ARG A 342 13.65 -4.33 -4.47
N GLY A 343 14.51 -5.34 -4.34
CA GLY A 343 14.12 -6.68 -3.91
C GLY A 343 13.53 -6.71 -2.50
N GLN A 344 14.10 -5.93 -1.57
CA GLN A 344 13.64 -5.86 -0.17
C GLN A 344 12.30 -5.15 -0.03
N VAL A 345 12.11 -4.02 -0.73
CA VAL A 345 10.80 -3.35 -0.79
C VAL A 345 9.75 -4.26 -1.43
N ALA A 346 10.08 -4.95 -2.53
CA ALA A 346 9.18 -5.91 -3.15
C ALA A 346 8.82 -7.06 -2.20
N GLN A 347 9.79 -7.59 -1.43
CA GLN A 347 9.52 -8.62 -0.40
C GLN A 347 8.59 -8.12 0.70
N LEU A 348 8.79 -6.91 1.21
CA LEU A 348 7.89 -6.29 2.17
C LEU A 348 6.47 -6.17 1.60
N LEU A 349 6.32 -5.61 0.39
CA LEU A 349 5.02 -5.45 -0.26
C LEU A 349 4.33 -6.80 -0.47
N ASN A 350 5.06 -7.82 -0.94
CA ASN A 350 4.53 -9.17 -1.11
C ASN A 350 4.11 -9.82 0.21
N HIS A 351 4.88 -9.61 1.28
CA HIS A 351 4.53 -10.13 2.60
C HIS A 351 3.26 -9.48 3.15
N GLN A 352 3.16 -8.14 3.06
CA GLN A 352 1.97 -7.40 3.49
C GLN A 352 0.74 -7.78 2.67
N LEU A 353 0.89 -7.86 1.35
CA LEU A 353 -0.20 -8.27 0.44
C LEU A 353 -0.67 -9.69 0.77
N LYS A 354 0.27 -10.62 0.99
CA LYS A 354 -0.05 -11.99 1.37
C LYS A 354 -0.83 -12.02 2.68
N ASN A 355 -0.32 -11.37 3.72
CA ASN A 355 -0.97 -11.36 5.03
C ASN A 355 -2.39 -10.77 4.96
N ALA A 356 -2.56 -9.62 4.29
CA ALA A 356 -3.86 -8.98 4.13
C ALA A 356 -4.88 -9.89 3.42
N PHE A 357 -4.45 -10.59 2.36
CA PHE A 357 -5.35 -11.52 1.68
C PHE A 357 -5.57 -12.84 2.44
N ASP A 358 -4.58 -13.35 3.17
CA ASP A 358 -4.73 -14.52 4.04
C ASP A 358 -5.72 -14.23 5.17
N GLU A 359 -5.71 -13.01 5.71
CA GLU A 359 -6.65 -12.57 6.74
C GLU A 359 -8.11 -12.57 6.23
N ILE A 360 -8.34 -12.09 5.01
CA ILE A 360 -9.69 -12.06 4.41
C ILE A 360 -10.12 -13.46 3.95
N PHE A 361 -9.30 -14.11 3.13
CA PHE A 361 -9.69 -15.31 2.37
C PHE A 361 -9.36 -16.62 3.09
N GLY A 362 -8.64 -16.60 4.20
CA GLY A 362 -8.17 -17.80 4.87
C GLY A 362 -7.01 -18.47 4.12
N SER A 363 -7.09 -19.79 3.91
CA SER A 363 -5.98 -20.59 3.39
C SER A 363 -5.48 -20.12 2.00
N THR A 364 -4.26 -20.53 1.65
CA THR A 364 -3.66 -20.28 0.33
C THR A 364 -4.25 -21.16 -0.79
N GLN A 365 -5.34 -21.89 -0.52
CA GLN A 365 -5.94 -22.78 -1.52
C GLN A 365 -6.71 -21.95 -2.56
N VAL A 366 -6.16 -21.93 -3.78
CA VAL A 366 -6.80 -21.35 -4.96
C VAL A 366 -7.75 -22.40 -5.52
N ALA A 367 -9.05 -22.12 -5.55
CA ALA A 367 -10.02 -23.07 -6.11
C ALA A 367 -9.84 -23.16 -7.62
N GLY A 368 -9.52 -24.33 -8.16
CA GLY A 368 -9.46 -24.52 -9.61
C GLY A 368 -10.85 -24.26 -10.21
N SER A 369 -10.95 -23.28 -11.11
CA SER A 369 -12.20 -22.98 -11.80
C SER A 369 -12.03 -22.84 -13.32
N THR A 370 -13.06 -23.28 -14.03
CA THR A 370 -13.18 -23.24 -15.49
C THR A 370 -13.90 -22.00 -16.01
N VAL A 371 -14.39 -21.12 -15.12
CA VAL A 371 -15.10 -19.89 -15.50
C VAL A 371 -14.17 -18.66 -15.49
N ASP A 372 -14.72 -17.52 -15.93
CA ASP A 372 -14.03 -16.23 -16.09
C ASP A 372 -12.73 -16.31 -16.91
N THR A 373 -12.78 -17.04 -18.03
CA THR A 373 -11.62 -17.29 -18.91
C THR A 373 -11.03 -16.04 -19.53
N ASP A 374 -11.81 -14.97 -19.61
CA ASP A 374 -11.40 -13.68 -20.19
C ASP A 374 -10.72 -12.75 -19.17
N ALA A 375 -10.67 -13.14 -17.90
CA ALA A 375 -9.95 -12.42 -16.86
C ALA A 375 -8.44 -12.57 -17.03
N ASN A 376 -7.66 -11.53 -16.69
CA ASN A 376 -6.20 -11.68 -16.62
C ASN A 376 -5.81 -12.60 -15.45
N ALA A 377 -4.55 -13.04 -15.43
CA ALA A 377 -4.08 -13.99 -14.42
C ALA A 377 -4.28 -13.51 -12.97
N VAL A 378 -4.09 -12.21 -12.69
CA VAL A 378 -4.26 -11.63 -11.35
C VAL A 378 -5.72 -11.66 -10.91
N ASP A 379 -6.64 -11.22 -11.78
CA ASP A 379 -8.08 -11.25 -11.51
C ASP A 379 -8.56 -12.69 -11.30
N LYS A 380 -8.15 -13.60 -12.19
CA LYS A 380 -8.49 -15.02 -12.08
C LYS A 380 -8.01 -15.60 -10.75
N TYR A 381 -6.79 -15.29 -10.34
CA TYR A 381 -6.26 -15.71 -9.04
C TYR A 381 -7.11 -15.17 -7.88
N LEU A 382 -7.47 -13.88 -7.90
CA LEU A 382 -8.30 -13.27 -6.86
C LEU A 382 -9.70 -13.89 -6.80
N PHE A 383 -10.31 -14.13 -7.95
CA PHE A 383 -11.62 -14.79 -8.06
C PHE A 383 -11.58 -16.23 -7.57
N ASP A 384 -10.59 -17.01 -7.98
CA ASP A 384 -10.40 -18.39 -7.55
C ASP A 384 -10.10 -18.49 -6.05
N ARG A 385 -9.40 -17.49 -5.50
CA ARG A 385 -9.21 -17.37 -4.06
C ARG A 385 -10.51 -17.04 -3.33
N ALA A 386 -11.32 -16.10 -3.85
CA ALA A 386 -12.63 -15.79 -3.30
C ALA A 386 -13.59 -17.00 -3.34
N ARG A 387 -13.58 -17.79 -4.42
CA ARG A 387 -14.33 -19.05 -4.54
C ARG A 387 -13.95 -20.05 -3.46
N GLY A 388 -12.64 -20.24 -3.23
CA GLY A 388 -12.15 -21.11 -2.18
C GLY A 388 -12.57 -20.63 -0.79
N ALA A 389 -12.43 -19.33 -0.55
CA ALA A 389 -12.72 -18.68 0.73
C ALA A 389 -14.17 -18.84 1.19
N LEU A 390 -15.14 -18.92 0.28
CA LEU A 390 -16.56 -19.15 0.62
C LEU A 390 -16.80 -20.55 1.25
N ASN A 391 -15.90 -21.50 1.02
CA ASN A 391 -16.00 -22.88 1.52
C ASN A 391 -14.91 -23.24 2.55
N ASP A 392 -14.03 -22.31 2.90
CA ASP A 392 -12.97 -22.53 3.90
C ASP A 392 -13.42 -22.06 5.28
N SER A 393 -13.53 -22.97 6.25
CA SER A 393 -13.93 -22.62 7.63
C SER A 393 -12.99 -21.65 8.37
N GLY A 394 -11.75 -21.47 7.89
CA GLY A 394 -10.80 -20.49 8.40
C GLY A 394 -10.92 -19.10 7.77
N SER A 395 -11.73 -18.95 6.73
CA SER A 395 -11.95 -17.69 6.02
C SER A 395 -12.92 -16.77 6.75
N TYR A 396 -12.67 -15.46 6.69
CA TYR A 396 -13.60 -14.45 7.21
C TYR A 396 -14.94 -14.44 6.46
N VAL A 397 -14.92 -14.86 5.19
CA VAL A 397 -16.09 -14.92 4.32
C VAL A 397 -16.68 -16.33 4.19
N TYR A 398 -16.37 -17.24 5.13
CA TYR A 398 -16.94 -18.60 5.11
C TYR A 398 -18.47 -18.56 5.16
N LEU A 399 -19.12 -19.06 4.12
CA LEU A 399 -20.55 -18.85 3.88
C LEU A 399 -21.45 -19.32 5.05
N PRO A 400 -21.25 -20.51 5.64
CA PRO A 400 -22.04 -20.92 6.82
C PRO A 400 -21.89 -19.99 8.03
N THR A 401 -20.70 -19.44 8.28
CA THR A 401 -20.47 -18.46 9.35
C THR A 401 -21.25 -17.18 9.08
N LEU A 402 -21.25 -16.70 7.84
CA LEU A 402 -21.97 -15.48 7.45
C LEU A 402 -23.48 -15.63 7.65
N VAL A 403 -24.05 -16.74 7.17
CA VAL A 403 -25.50 -17.01 7.28
C VAL A 403 -25.92 -17.20 8.75
N LEU A 404 -25.15 -17.95 9.54
CA LEU A 404 -25.41 -18.09 10.99
C LEU A 404 -25.25 -16.77 11.76
N GLY A 405 -24.31 -15.93 11.35
CA GLY A 405 -23.95 -14.68 12.02
C GLY A 405 -24.81 -13.48 11.66
N SER A 406 -25.65 -13.60 10.63
CA SER A 406 -26.53 -12.53 10.16
C SER A 406 -27.60 -12.20 11.18
N THR A 407 -27.68 -10.93 11.59
CA THR A 407 -28.63 -10.44 12.61
C THR A 407 -29.68 -9.48 12.07
N SER A 408 -29.46 -8.90 10.90
CA SER A 408 -30.40 -7.99 10.25
C SER A 408 -30.17 -8.02 8.73
N PRO A 409 -30.95 -8.78 7.96
CA PRO A 409 -31.99 -9.71 8.44
C PRO A 409 -31.38 -10.95 9.11
N VAL A 410 -32.16 -11.63 9.95
CA VAL A 410 -31.77 -12.95 10.47
C VAL A 410 -31.97 -13.99 9.37
N LEU A 411 -30.92 -14.76 9.05
CA LEU A 411 -30.96 -15.79 8.00
C LEU A 411 -31.00 -17.22 8.55
N GLU A 412 -30.73 -17.42 9.83
CA GLU A 412 -30.75 -18.74 10.49
C GLU A 412 -31.24 -18.62 11.95
N PRO A 413 -32.48 -19.02 12.26
CA PRO A 413 -33.52 -19.45 11.30
C PRO A 413 -34.08 -18.27 10.50
N TYR A 414 -34.38 -18.48 9.21
CA TYR A 414 -35.02 -17.46 8.38
C TYR A 414 -36.53 -17.44 8.62
N THR A 415 -37.10 -16.27 8.84
CA THR A 415 -38.52 -16.11 9.19
C THR A 415 -39.31 -15.38 8.11
N ALA A 416 -40.41 -16.00 7.67
CA ALA A 416 -41.41 -15.40 6.79
C ALA A 416 -42.77 -15.36 7.50
N ILE A 417 -43.40 -14.18 7.54
CA ILE A 417 -44.69 -13.99 8.21
C ILE A 417 -45.82 -13.80 7.21
N ASN A 418 -46.98 -14.36 7.52
CA ASN A 418 -48.21 -14.27 6.72
C ASN A 418 -47.99 -14.58 5.22
N LEU A 419 -47.24 -15.66 4.93
CA LEU A 419 -46.95 -16.08 3.57
C LEU A 419 -48.23 -16.65 2.92
N SER A 420 -48.77 -15.93 1.94
CA SER A 420 -49.93 -16.36 1.18
C SER A 420 -49.52 -17.25 0.01
N ILE A 421 -50.10 -18.45 -0.11
CA ILE A 421 -49.87 -19.35 -1.24
C ILE A 421 -51.03 -19.21 -2.23
N PRO A 422 -50.78 -18.71 -3.46
CA PRO A 422 -51.82 -18.53 -4.46
C PRO A 422 -52.51 -19.84 -4.84
N GLY A 423 -53.84 -19.83 -4.90
CA GLY A 423 -54.70 -20.94 -5.32
C GLY A 423 -55.87 -20.45 -6.19
N PRO A 424 -56.89 -21.29 -6.47
CA PRO A 424 -57.17 -22.59 -5.86
C PRO A 424 -56.47 -23.77 -6.54
N PHE A 425 -56.12 -24.79 -5.75
CA PHE A 425 -55.67 -26.10 -6.23
C PHE A 425 -56.85 -27.06 -6.26
N LYS A 426 -56.98 -27.89 -7.31
CA LYS A 426 -58.12 -28.80 -7.47
C LYS A 426 -57.65 -30.22 -7.73
N THR A 427 -58.26 -31.20 -7.06
CA THR A 427 -58.02 -32.63 -7.32
C THR A 427 -59.25 -33.47 -6.99
N GLN A 428 -59.22 -34.76 -7.31
CA GLN A 428 -60.26 -35.71 -6.95
C GLN A 428 -59.74 -36.70 -5.91
N VAL A 429 -60.39 -36.77 -4.75
CA VAL A 429 -60.06 -37.71 -3.67
C VAL A 429 -61.26 -38.63 -3.44
N MET A 430 -61.07 -39.95 -3.59
CA MET A 430 -62.13 -40.94 -3.42
C MET A 430 -63.40 -40.65 -4.26
N GLY A 431 -63.22 -40.13 -5.48
CA GLY A 431 -64.34 -39.79 -6.37
C GLY A 431 -64.96 -38.40 -6.14
N VAL A 432 -64.53 -37.65 -5.13
CA VAL A 432 -65.06 -36.34 -4.75
C VAL A 432 -64.13 -35.22 -5.21
N ASN A 433 -64.69 -34.15 -5.78
CA ASN A 433 -63.91 -32.98 -6.19
C ASN A 433 -63.54 -32.15 -4.95
N ILE A 434 -62.26 -31.90 -4.74
CA ILE A 434 -61.75 -31.09 -3.64
C ILE A 434 -61.01 -29.89 -4.21
N ALA A 435 -61.20 -28.71 -3.62
CA ALA A 435 -60.39 -27.53 -3.88
C ALA A 435 -59.79 -26.95 -2.60
N LEU A 436 -58.51 -26.58 -2.65
CA LEU A 436 -57.81 -25.84 -1.59
C LEU A 436 -57.60 -24.40 -2.02
N SER A 437 -57.94 -23.43 -1.17
CA SER A 437 -57.70 -22.00 -1.43
C SER A 437 -57.39 -21.23 -0.15
N GLY A 438 -56.94 -19.99 -0.27
CA GLY A 438 -56.69 -19.12 0.88
C GLY A 438 -55.65 -19.69 1.85
N ILE A 439 -54.63 -20.38 1.34
CA ILE A 439 -53.57 -20.97 2.15
C ILE A 439 -52.66 -19.84 2.64
N VAL A 440 -52.52 -19.71 3.96
CA VAL A 440 -51.64 -18.72 4.60
C VAL A 440 -50.79 -19.42 5.64
N LEU A 441 -49.46 -19.24 5.56
CA LEU A 441 -48.51 -19.66 6.58
C LEU A 441 -48.21 -18.47 7.49
N GLN A 442 -48.56 -18.57 8.77
CA GLN A 442 -48.59 -17.41 9.66
C GLN A 442 -47.19 -16.95 10.08
N SER A 443 -46.31 -17.90 10.42
CA SER A 443 -44.94 -17.61 10.86
C SER A 443 -44.06 -18.82 10.54
N LEU A 444 -43.50 -18.82 9.33
CA LEU A 444 -42.62 -19.88 8.86
C LEU A 444 -41.20 -19.58 9.31
N ALA A 445 -40.63 -20.44 10.14
CA ALA A 445 -39.23 -20.37 10.54
C ALA A 445 -38.46 -21.56 9.94
N ILE A 446 -37.57 -21.27 8.98
CA ILE A 446 -36.74 -22.28 8.31
C ILE A 446 -35.39 -22.35 9.02
N THR A 447 -35.08 -23.53 9.57
CA THR A 447 -33.81 -23.85 10.20
C THR A 447 -32.97 -24.73 9.27
N GLY A 448 -31.68 -24.44 9.14
CA GLY A 448 -30.72 -25.22 8.35
C GLY A 448 -30.29 -24.58 7.03
N LEU A 449 -30.71 -23.35 6.75
CA LEU A 449 -30.27 -22.59 5.57
C LEU A 449 -28.79 -22.22 5.60
N SER A 450 -28.14 -22.26 6.76
CA SER A 450 -26.69 -22.10 6.89
C SER A 450 -25.88 -23.29 6.39
N ASN A 451 -26.51 -24.42 6.07
CA ASN A 451 -25.85 -25.59 5.48
C ASN A 451 -25.64 -25.40 3.97
N LEU A 452 -24.89 -24.36 3.59
CA LEU A 452 -24.61 -24.01 2.21
C LEU A 452 -23.15 -24.27 1.82
N VAL A 453 -22.97 -24.72 0.60
CA VAL A 453 -21.66 -24.83 -0.08
C VAL A 453 -21.75 -24.08 -1.39
N ALA A 454 -20.66 -23.42 -1.79
CA ALA A 454 -20.58 -22.64 -3.01
C ALA A 454 -19.57 -23.29 -3.98
N PRO A 455 -19.98 -24.25 -4.83
CA PRO A 455 -19.04 -24.90 -5.75
C PRO A 455 -18.29 -23.87 -6.59
N PRO A 456 -16.94 -23.98 -6.76
CA PRO A 456 -16.15 -22.94 -7.43
C PRO A 456 -16.66 -22.55 -8.82
N ASP A 457 -16.98 -23.54 -9.66
CA ASP A 457 -17.49 -23.32 -11.02
C ASP A 457 -18.92 -22.76 -11.07
N ASN A 458 -19.62 -22.73 -9.92
CA ASN A 458 -20.96 -22.17 -9.82
C ASN A 458 -20.94 -20.68 -9.45
N ILE A 459 -19.77 -20.09 -9.23
CA ILE A 459 -19.61 -18.67 -8.92
C ILE A 459 -18.91 -18.01 -10.10
N VAL A 460 -19.57 -17.05 -10.74
CA VAL A 460 -19.09 -16.35 -11.93
C VAL A 460 -18.97 -14.87 -11.59
N PHE A 461 -17.78 -14.29 -11.77
CA PHE A 461 -17.59 -12.85 -11.71
C PHE A 461 -17.71 -12.34 -13.15
N GLY A 462 -18.91 -11.85 -13.48
CA GLY A 462 -19.31 -11.41 -14.81
C GLY A 462 -19.01 -9.93 -15.08
N THR A 463 -19.07 -9.54 -16.36
CA THR A 463 -18.84 -8.15 -16.79
C THR A 463 -19.73 -7.16 -16.04
N ASN A 464 -19.28 -5.90 -15.91
CA ASN A 464 -20.01 -4.81 -15.24
C ASN A 464 -20.22 -5.01 -13.72
N GLN A 465 -19.20 -5.55 -13.03
CA GLN A 465 -19.20 -5.69 -11.56
C GLN A 465 -20.35 -6.58 -11.03
N GLN A 466 -20.81 -7.52 -11.85
CA GLN A 466 -21.84 -8.49 -11.47
C GLN A 466 -21.20 -9.80 -11.01
N ALA A 467 -21.67 -10.35 -9.90
CA ALA A 467 -21.35 -11.69 -9.44
C ALA A 467 -22.63 -12.54 -9.43
N SER A 468 -22.58 -13.72 -10.04
CA SER A 468 -23.67 -14.69 -10.00
C SER A 468 -23.19 -15.96 -9.31
N ALA A 469 -24.01 -16.54 -8.45
CA ALA A 469 -23.67 -17.75 -7.72
C ALA A 469 -24.84 -18.74 -7.67
N THR A 470 -24.54 -20.04 -7.80
CA THR A 470 -25.45 -21.13 -7.46
C THR A 470 -24.90 -21.93 -6.29
N LEU A 471 -25.49 -21.70 -5.12
CA LEU A 471 -25.13 -22.33 -3.84
C LEU A 471 -25.94 -23.62 -3.67
N LEU A 472 -25.33 -24.66 -3.11
CA LEU A 472 -26.01 -25.94 -2.82
C LEU A 472 -26.33 -26.04 -1.34
N LEU A 473 -27.56 -26.42 -1.01
CA LEU A 473 -28.06 -26.55 0.35
C LEU A 473 -28.02 -28.02 0.82
N GLY A 474 -27.77 -28.24 2.11
CA GLY A 474 -27.94 -29.54 2.76
C GLY A 474 -26.88 -30.58 2.40
N THR A 475 -25.69 -30.15 2.00
CA THR A 475 -24.59 -31.03 1.56
C THR A 475 -23.65 -31.45 2.68
N MET A 476 -23.58 -30.70 3.79
CA MET A 476 -22.67 -30.99 4.90
C MET A 476 -23.34 -31.87 5.97
N ASN A 477 -22.95 -33.15 6.06
CA ASN A 477 -23.47 -34.08 7.06
C ASN A 477 -22.35 -34.89 7.74
N PRO A 478 -22.09 -34.70 9.05
CA PRO A 478 -22.73 -33.72 9.93
C PRO A 478 -22.32 -32.29 9.59
N GLY A 479 -23.16 -31.30 9.92
CA GLY A 479 -22.79 -29.89 9.75
C GLY A 479 -21.57 -29.52 10.61
N PRO A 480 -20.65 -28.65 10.17
CA PRO A 480 -19.46 -28.29 10.94
C PRO A 480 -19.77 -27.39 12.14
N THR A 481 -18.85 -27.32 13.09
CA THR A 481 -18.86 -26.27 14.13
C THR A 481 -18.03 -25.09 13.63
N VAL A 482 -18.61 -23.89 13.65
CA VAL A 482 -17.98 -22.66 13.15
C VAL A 482 -17.91 -21.61 14.24
N ASN A 483 -17.02 -20.64 14.11
CA ASN A 483 -16.91 -19.53 15.05
C ASN A 483 -17.69 -18.32 14.53
N VAL A 484 -18.75 -17.92 15.24
CA VAL A 484 -19.57 -16.76 14.92
C VAL A 484 -19.35 -15.70 15.99
N LYS A 485 -18.68 -14.59 15.63
CA LYS A 485 -18.39 -13.46 16.53
C LYS A 485 -17.72 -13.91 17.86
N GLY A 486 -16.77 -14.84 17.77
CA GLY A 486 -16.03 -15.37 18.93
C GLY A 486 -16.74 -16.52 19.68
N SER A 487 -17.94 -16.92 19.25
CA SER A 487 -18.71 -18.00 19.87
C SER A 487 -18.85 -19.22 18.94
N PRO A 488 -18.52 -20.44 19.39
CA PRO A 488 -18.72 -21.64 18.58
C PRO A 488 -20.23 -21.92 18.40
N ARG A 489 -20.66 -22.07 17.14
CA ARG A 489 -22.03 -22.44 16.76
C ARG A 489 -22.00 -23.63 15.81
N LYS A 490 -22.96 -24.54 15.96
CA LYS A 490 -23.11 -25.71 15.10
C LYS A 490 -23.97 -25.35 13.88
N VAL A 491 -23.45 -25.57 12.68
CA VAL A 491 -24.27 -25.56 11.46
C VAL A 491 -25.25 -26.74 11.55
N PRO A 492 -26.57 -26.52 11.40
CA PRO A 492 -27.53 -27.62 11.42
C PRO A 492 -27.23 -28.64 10.32
N SER A 493 -27.25 -29.94 10.67
CA SER A 493 -27.16 -31.01 9.67
C SER A 493 -28.43 -31.04 8.81
N PRO A 494 -28.37 -31.52 7.55
CA PRO A 494 -29.56 -31.71 6.74
C PRO A 494 -30.54 -32.71 7.38
N PRO A 495 -31.84 -32.64 7.06
CA PRO A 495 -32.45 -31.66 6.16
C PRO A 495 -32.67 -30.29 6.81
N ALA A 496 -32.80 -29.24 5.98
CA ALA A 496 -33.35 -27.99 6.48
C ALA A 496 -34.86 -28.18 6.73
N THR A 497 -35.37 -27.65 7.83
CA THR A 497 -36.75 -27.90 8.29
C THR A 497 -37.43 -26.63 8.72
N ALA A 498 -38.74 -26.57 8.51
CA ALA A 498 -39.58 -25.50 9.02
C ALA A 498 -40.87 -26.07 9.62
N SER A 499 -41.41 -25.39 10.62
CA SER A 499 -42.73 -25.69 11.19
C SER A 499 -43.50 -24.39 11.33
N THR A 500 -44.76 -24.37 10.90
CA THR A 500 -45.56 -23.15 10.89
C THR A 500 -47.05 -23.42 11.08
N PRO A 501 -47.77 -22.59 11.84
CA PRO A 501 -49.21 -22.58 11.80
C PRO A 501 -49.70 -22.17 10.40
N PHE A 502 -50.69 -22.90 9.87
CA PHE A 502 -51.34 -22.55 8.61
C PHE A 502 -52.84 -22.39 8.81
N THR A 503 -53.45 -21.62 7.91
CA THR A 503 -54.89 -21.61 7.66
C THR A 503 -55.15 -21.84 6.18
N LEU A 504 -56.20 -22.56 5.84
CA LEU A 504 -56.66 -22.74 4.47
C LEU A 504 -58.16 -22.96 4.41
N ASN A 505 -58.74 -22.91 3.21
CA ASN A 505 -60.11 -23.28 2.95
C ASN A 505 -60.18 -24.56 2.13
N VAL A 506 -60.91 -25.56 2.62
CA VAL A 506 -61.25 -26.78 1.88
C VAL A 506 -62.66 -26.68 1.33
N GLN A 507 -62.81 -26.82 0.02
CA GLN A 507 -64.10 -26.94 -0.63
C GLN A 507 -64.31 -28.36 -1.14
N VAL A 508 -65.42 -28.99 -0.73
CA VAL A 508 -65.82 -30.33 -1.16
C VAL A 508 -67.00 -30.20 -2.12
N ASN A 509 -66.84 -30.64 -3.37
CA ASN A 509 -67.78 -30.41 -4.47
C ASN A 509 -68.16 -28.92 -4.62
N GLN A 510 -69.45 -28.59 -4.64
CA GLN A 510 -69.96 -27.22 -4.73
C GLN A 510 -70.37 -26.65 -3.37
N ASN A 511 -69.96 -27.28 -2.26
CA ASN A 511 -70.29 -26.82 -0.92
C ASN A 511 -69.56 -25.50 -0.58
N ALA A 512 -70.01 -24.84 0.48
CA ALA A 512 -69.30 -23.69 1.03
C ALA A 512 -67.88 -24.10 1.49
N PRO A 513 -66.84 -23.29 1.26
CA PRO A 513 -65.50 -23.57 1.76
C PRO A 513 -65.46 -23.63 3.29
N ILE A 514 -64.78 -24.63 3.82
CA ILE A 514 -64.59 -24.84 5.26
C ILE A 514 -63.18 -24.33 5.63
N PRO A 515 -63.05 -23.33 6.50
CA PRO A 515 -61.75 -22.91 7.00
C PRO A 515 -61.19 -23.99 7.92
N LEU A 516 -59.93 -24.37 7.71
CA LEU A 516 -59.19 -25.30 8.55
C LEU A 516 -57.89 -24.65 9.02
N GLY A 517 -57.42 -25.11 10.18
CA GLY A 517 -56.16 -24.66 10.78
C GLY A 517 -55.32 -25.83 11.24
N GLY A 518 -54.01 -25.68 11.19
CA GLY A 518 -53.11 -26.73 11.65
C GLY A 518 -51.66 -26.30 11.65
N THR A 519 -50.77 -27.28 11.79
CA THR A 519 -49.32 -27.07 11.64
C THR A 519 -48.83 -27.71 10.35
N LEU A 520 -48.16 -26.95 9.52
CA LEU A 520 -47.45 -27.43 8.33
C LEU A 520 -45.98 -27.59 8.70
N ASN A 521 -45.42 -28.76 8.42
CA ASN A 521 -43.99 -29.00 8.47
C ASN A 521 -43.45 -29.12 7.05
N LEU A 522 -42.34 -28.43 6.81
CA LEU A 522 -41.62 -28.43 5.55
C LEU A 522 -40.22 -28.99 5.80
N SER A 523 -39.76 -29.88 4.93
CA SER A 523 -38.40 -30.41 4.93
C SER A 523 -37.80 -30.24 3.54
N LEU A 524 -36.61 -29.63 3.49
CA LEU A 524 -35.82 -29.47 2.29
C LEU A 524 -34.68 -30.49 2.31
N GLN A 525 -34.72 -31.42 1.36
CA GLN A 525 -33.76 -32.51 1.19
C GLN A 525 -33.10 -32.36 -0.17
N ASN A 526 -31.77 -32.40 -0.24
CA ASN A 526 -31.09 -32.26 -1.53
C ASN A 526 -31.03 -33.60 -2.28
N ASN A 527 -32.20 -34.06 -2.74
CA ASN A 527 -32.34 -35.34 -3.45
C ASN A 527 -32.00 -35.19 -4.94
N SER A 528 -32.21 -33.99 -5.50
CA SER A 528 -31.98 -33.68 -6.91
C SER A 528 -30.56 -33.20 -7.23
N ASN A 529 -29.73 -32.90 -6.22
CA ASN A 529 -28.47 -32.14 -6.34
C ASN A 529 -28.63 -30.72 -6.89
N THR A 530 -29.85 -30.19 -6.96
CA THR A 530 -30.14 -28.82 -7.40
C THR A 530 -30.75 -27.95 -6.30
N LEU A 531 -31.08 -28.53 -5.14
CA LEU A 531 -31.59 -27.78 -3.99
C LEU A 531 -30.52 -26.78 -3.54
N GLY A 532 -30.89 -25.50 -3.54
CA GLY A 532 -29.91 -24.45 -3.38
C GLY A 532 -30.46 -23.04 -3.46
N ILE A 533 -29.53 -22.09 -3.49
CA ILE A 533 -29.83 -20.67 -3.65
C ILE A 533 -29.12 -20.16 -4.91
N GLN A 534 -29.87 -19.52 -5.79
CA GLN A 534 -29.30 -18.75 -6.91
C GLN A 534 -29.30 -17.28 -6.56
N THR A 535 -28.16 -16.61 -6.74
CA THR A 535 -28.01 -15.18 -6.43
C THR A 535 -27.37 -14.43 -7.58
N THR A 536 -27.83 -13.20 -7.81
CA THR A 536 -27.18 -12.23 -8.69
C THR A 536 -26.97 -10.93 -7.92
N LEU A 537 -25.70 -10.54 -7.79
CA LEU A 537 -25.25 -9.38 -7.05
C LEU A 537 -24.55 -8.41 -8.00
N ASN A 538 -24.81 -7.12 -7.86
CA ASN A 538 -24.03 -6.07 -8.50
C ASN A 538 -23.25 -5.31 -7.43
N ALA A 539 -21.98 -5.05 -7.68
CA ALA A 539 -21.15 -4.17 -6.87
C ALA A 539 -21.00 -2.80 -7.55
N SER A 540 -20.87 -1.75 -6.75
CA SER A 540 -20.50 -0.41 -7.21
C SER A 540 -19.73 0.36 -6.13
N GLY A 541 -19.15 1.50 -6.50
CA GLY A 541 -18.34 2.33 -5.63
C GLY A 541 -16.85 2.11 -5.86
N ASP A 542 -16.07 3.18 -5.75
CA ASP A 542 -14.62 3.16 -6.02
C ASP A 542 -13.80 2.99 -4.73
N THR A 543 -14.39 3.26 -3.56
CA THR A 543 -13.73 3.16 -2.25
C THR A 543 -14.50 2.26 -1.28
N PRO A 544 -13.88 1.76 -0.19
CA PRO A 544 -14.59 1.02 0.85
C PRO A 544 -15.79 1.75 1.45
N ASP A 545 -15.75 3.09 1.57
CA ASP A 545 -16.87 3.86 2.11
C ASP A 545 -18.00 4.06 1.10
N ASP A 546 -17.70 4.00 -0.19
CA ASP A 546 -18.67 4.11 -1.29
C ASP A 546 -19.20 2.75 -1.75
N LEU A 547 -18.56 1.64 -1.33
CA LEU A 547 -18.92 0.28 -1.74
C LEU A 547 -20.41 0.00 -1.51
N GLU A 548 -21.14 -0.38 -2.55
CA GLU A 548 -22.53 -0.81 -2.47
C GLU A 548 -22.68 -2.18 -3.12
N LEU A 549 -23.36 -3.09 -2.42
CA LEU A 549 -23.65 -4.44 -2.87
C LEU A 549 -25.16 -4.60 -3.00
N THR A 550 -25.66 -4.65 -4.24
CA THR A 550 -27.10 -4.74 -4.54
C THR A 550 -27.44 -6.11 -5.09
N TYR A 551 -28.18 -6.91 -4.31
CA TYR A 551 -28.76 -8.16 -4.81
C TYR A 551 -29.94 -7.85 -5.71
N SER A 552 -29.81 -8.17 -6.99
CA SER A 552 -30.91 -8.10 -7.95
C SER A 552 -31.80 -9.35 -7.90
N GLN A 553 -31.26 -10.45 -7.38
CA GLN A 553 -31.95 -11.73 -7.31
C GLN A 553 -31.38 -12.60 -6.19
N ILE A 554 -32.28 -13.22 -5.42
CA ILE A 554 -32.00 -14.35 -4.54
C ILE A 554 -33.19 -15.30 -4.67
N LEU A 555 -32.97 -16.52 -5.15
CA LEU A 555 -34.01 -17.54 -5.35
C LEU A 555 -33.64 -18.84 -4.65
N LEU A 556 -34.56 -19.36 -3.85
CA LEU A 556 -34.59 -20.77 -3.48
C LEU A 556 -34.97 -21.59 -4.71
N VAL A 557 -34.08 -22.50 -5.09
CA VAL A 557 -34.28 -23.46 -6.17
C VAL A 557 -34.40 -24.83 -5.55
N ALA A 558 -35.43 -25.57 -5.96
CA ALA A 558 -35.68 -26.93 -5.53
C ALA A 558 -36.09 -27.77 -6.75
N GLY A 559 -35.48 -28.94 -6.90
CA GLY A 559 -35.80 -29.92 -7.93
C GLY A 559 -36.90 -30.88 -7.49
N ASP A 560 -37.13 -31.91 -8.31
CA ASP A 560 -38.10 -32.96 -8.00
C ASP A 560 -37.74 -33.67 -6.67
N LYS A 561 -38.73 -33.83 -5.79
CA LYS A 561 -38.62 -34.47 -4.45
C LYS A 561 -37.68 -33.77 -3.45
N ASP A 562 -37.27 -32.54 -3.71
CA ASP A 562 -36.46 -31.80 -2.73
C ASP A 562 -37.29 -31.19 -1.61
N VAL A 563 -38.59 -30.96 -1.85
CA VAL A 563 -39.52 -30.40 -0.88
C VAL A 563 -40.48 -31.47 -0.40
N VAL A 564 -40.50 -31.71 0.90
CA VAL A 564 -41.45 -32.62 1.56
C VAL A 564 -42.33 -31.80 2.49
N LEU A 565 -43.64 -31.88 2.28
CA LEU A 565 -44.65 -31.21 3.11
C LEU A 565 -45.44 -32.25 3.90
N THR A 566 -45.63 -32.01 5.20
CA THR A 566 -46.53 -32.78 6.06
C THR A 566 -47.39 -31.84 6.89
N VAL A 567 -48.61 -32.27 7.23
CA VAL A 567 -49.51 -31.47 8.08
C VAL A 567 -49.92 -32.25 9.32
N THR A 568 -50.09 -31.52 10.42
CA THR A 568 -50.73 -31.99 11.65
C THR A 568 -51.97 -31.14 11.87
N LEU A 569 -53.13 -31.79 11.94
CA LEU A 569 -54.41 -31.15 12.25
C LEU A 569 -54.81 -31.43 13.71
N PRO A 570 -55.64 -30.57 14.32
CA PRO A 570 -56.35 -30.88 15.56
C PRO A 570 -57.20 -32.16 15.45
N ASP A 571 -57.44 -32.84 16.58
CA ASP A 571 -58.15 -34.14 16.63
C ASP A 571 -59.56 -34.09 16.03
N ASP A 572 -60.26 -32.97 16.20
CA ASP A 572 -61.61 -32.71 15.66
C ASP A 572 -61.61 -32.45 14.15
N GLU A 573 -60.47 -32.11 13.56
CA GLU A 573 -60.28 -31.88 12.12
C GLU A 573 -59.50 -33.01 11.43
N ALA A 574 -59.05 -34.04 12.17
CA ALA A 574 -58.18 -35.11 11.66
C ALA A 574 -58.74 -35.86 10.44
N ALA A 575 -60.07 -35.94 10.30
CA ALA A 575 -60.73 -36.54 9.14
C ALA A 575 -60.40 -35.82 7.82
N TYR A 576 -60.06 -34.52 7.85
CA TYR A 576 -59.70 -33.75 6.67
C TYR A 576 -58.24 -33.95 6.24
N ALA A 577 -57.41 -34.59 7.06
CA ALA A 577 -55.99 -34.82 6.76
C ALA A 577 -55.82 -35.60 5.44
N MET A 578 -56.70 -36.56 5.15
CA MET A 578 -56.63 -37.34 3.91
C MET A 578 -56.84 -36.48 2.65
N PHE A 579 -57.68 -35.45 2.75
CA PHE A 579 -57.92 -34.53 1.64
C PHE A 579 -56.73 -33.60 1.43
N ILE A 580 -56.16 -33.05 2.50
CA ILE A 580 -54.98 -32.18 2.43
C ILE A 580 -53.76 -32.95 1.93
N ASN A 581 -53.52 -34.16 2.45
CA ASN A 581 -52.39 -35.02 2.06
C ASN A 581 -52.36 -35.35 0.56
N ALA A 582 -53.52 -35.40 -0.11
CA ALA A 582 -53.60 -35.59 -1.55
C ALA A 582 -53.04 -34.42 -2.38
N PHE A 583 -52.86 -33.24 -1.77
CA PHE A 583 -52.25 -32.07 -2.40
C PHE A 583 -50.77 -31.88 -2.04
N LEU A 584 -50.32 -32.35 -0.87
CA LEU A 584 -48.97 -32.07 -0.35
C LEU A 584 -47.83 -32.59 -1.24
N SER A 585 -48.09 -33.61 -2.06
CA SER A 585 -47.13 -34.16 -3.03
C SER A 585 -47.30 -33.64 -4.45
N GLN A 586 -48.26 -32.74 -4.70
CA GLN A 586 -48.48 -32.18 -6.04
C GLN A 586 -47.41 -31.15 -6.37
N SER A 587 -46.76 -31.30 -7.53
CA SER A 587 -45.73 -30.38 -8.01
C SER A 587 -46.23 -28.93 -8.06
N GLN A 588 -47.48 -28.71 -8.50
CA GLN A 588 -48.07 -27.37 -8.57
C GLN A 588 -48.15 -26.68 -7.19
N LEU A 589 -48.49 -27.41 -6.11
CA LEU A 589 -48.52 -26.82 -4.77
C LEU A 589 -47.11 -26.50 -4.30
N ILE A 590 -46.16 -27.42 -4.50
CA ILE A 590 -44.74 -27.23 -4.14
C ILE A 590 -44.15 -26.02 -4.87
N GLU A 591 -44.38 -25.90 -6.17
CA GLU A 591 -43.97 -24.76 -7.00
C GLU A 591 -44.53 -23.44 -6.46
N GLN A 592 -45.80 -23.40 -6.05
CA GLN A 592 -46.41 -22.20 -5.48
C GLN A 592 -45.87 -21.87 -4.08
N VAL A 593 -45.54 -22.87 -3.26
CA VAL A 593 -44.88 -22.65 -1.96
C VAL A 593 -43.49 -22.05 -2.17
N VAL A 594 -42.67 -22.63 -3.05
CA VAL A 594 -41.34 -22.09 -3.38
C VAL A 594 -41.45 -20.71 -4.02
N SER A 595 -42.41 -20.50 -4.92
CA SER A 595 -42.65 -19.18 -5.54
C SER A 595 -43.06 -18.12 -4.52
N ALA A 596 -43.92 -18.47 -3.54
CA ALA A 596 -44.30 -17.53 -2.49
C ALA A 596 -43.09 -17.16 -1.61
N LEU A 597 -42.26 -18.15 -1.23
CA LEU A 597 -41.02 -17.89 -0.51
C LEU A 597 -40.08 -16.97 -1.29
N ASN A 598 -39.91 -17.22 -2.58
CA ASN A 598 -39.09 -16.37 -3.45
C ASN A 598 -39.66 -14.96 -3.59
N GLY A 599 -40.99 -14.80 -3.65
CA GLY A 599 -41.65 -13.49 -3.60
C GLY A 599 -41.36 -12.75 -2.29
N TYR A 600 -41.46 -13.46 -1.16
CA TYR A 600 -41.13 -12.88 0.15
C TYR A 600 -39.65 -12.48 0.26
N ILE A 601 -38.73 -13.28 -0.28
CA ILE A 601 -37.30 -12.93 -0.36
C ILE A 601 -37.11 -11.69 -1.25
N ALA A 602 -37.78 -11.64 -2.40
CA ALA A 602 -37.71 -10.51 -3.34
C ALA A 602 -38.10 -9.17 -2.67
N ASP A 603 -39.17 -9.18 -1.87
CA ASP A 603 -39.64 -8.01 -1.12
C ASP A 603 -38.62 -7.52 -0.05
N ASN A 604 -37.68 -8.38 0.35
CA ASN A 604 -36.66 -8.08 1.36
C ASN A 604 -35.24 -7.90 0.80
N LEU A 605 -35.07 -7.91 -0.54
CA LEU A 605 -33.74 -7.81 -1.17
C LEU A 605 -32.97 -6.55 -0.77
N GLN A 606 -33.65 -5.41 -0.59
CA GLN A 606 -32.99 -4.18 -0.17
C GLN A 606 -32.35 -4.34 1.21
N GLN A 607 -33.07 -4.91 2.19
CA GLN A 607 -32.53 -5.11 3.53
C GLN A 607 -31.34 -6.08 3.52
N ILE A 608 -31.40 -7.13 2.70
CA ILE A 608 -30.28 -8.07 2.51
C ILE A 608 -29.08 -7.37 1.88
N SER A 609 -29.31 -6.51 0.88
CA SER A 609 -28.28 -5.71 0.20
C SER A 609 -27.59 -4.74 1.15
N ASP A 610 -28.37 -4.01 1.97
CA ASP A 610 -27.85 -3.08 2.98
C ASP A 610 -26.96 -3.82 4.01
N ALA A 611 -27.41 -5.00 4.44
CA ALA A 611 -26.68 -5.83 5.40
C ALA A 611 -25.36 -6.36 4.84
N ALA A 612 -25.39 -6.87 3.59
CA ALA A 612 -24.19 -7.35 2.90
C ALA A 612 -23.20 -6.20 2.66
N THR A 613 -23.70 -5.03 2.27
CA THR A 613 -22.90 -3.81 2.13
C THR A 613 -22.21 -3.45 3.43
N GLN A 614 -22.97 -3.33 4.54
CA GLN A 614 -22.40 -3.01 5.84
C GLN A 614 -21.35 -4.02 6.29
N PHE A 615 -21.62 -5.32 6.09
CA PHE A 615 -20.66 -6.37 6.41
C PHE A 615 -19.36 -6.21 5.62
N ALA A 616 -19.44 -6.05 4.28
CA ALA A 616 -18.27 -5.88 3.44
C ALA A 616 -17.46 -4.63 3.82
N ARG A 617 -18.13 -3.50 4.07
CA ARG A 617 -17.48 -2.27 4.54
C ARG A 617 -16.77 -2.48 5.89
N SER A 618 -17.41 -3.17 6.84
CA SER A 618 -16.79 -3.49 8.13
C SER A 618 -15.56 -4.39 7.98
N ALA A 619 -15.61 -5.39 7.10
CA ALA A 619 -14.47 -6.27 6.82
C ALA A 619 -13.28 -5.46 6.29
N LEU A 620 -13.51 -4.59 5.30
CA LEU A 620 -12.47 -3.73 4.72
C LEU A 620 -11.94 -2.70 5.73
N LYS A 621 -12.79 -2.18 6.62
CA LYS A 621 -12.38 -1.25 7.69
C LYS A 621 -11.49 -1.90 8.74
N ASN A 622 -11.61 -3.19 8.98
CA ASN A 622 -10.77 -3.90 9.96
C ASN A 622 -9.44 -4.39 9.36
N LEU A 623 -9.26 -4.33 8.03
CA LEU A 623 -8.03 -4.75 7.36
C LEU A 623 -6.80 -4.05 7.98
N GLY A 624 -5.85 -4.85 8.46
CA GLY A 624 -4.58 -4.39 9.04
C GLY A 624 -4.60 -4.06 10.53
N GLN A 625 -5.73 -4.22 11.23
CA GLN A 625 -5.86 -4.08 12.69
C GLN A 625 -5.68 -5.42 13.40
#